data_AF-A0A6L9JJ97-F1
#
_entry.id   AF-A0A6L9JJ97-F1
#
_cell.length_a   1.000
_cell.length_b   1.000
_cell.length_c   1.000
_cell.angle_alpha   90.00
_cell.angle_beta   90.00
_cell.angle_gamma   90.00
#
_symmetry.space_group_name_H-M   'P 1'
#
loop_
_entity.id
_entity.type
_entity.pdbx_description
1 polymer ?
#
loop_
_entity_poly.entity_id
_entity_poly.type
_entity_poly.pdbx_seq_one_letter_code
_entity_poly.pdbx_strand_id
1 'polypeptide(L)'
;MNRVTFIILVISYTSFNLFLIISIAIYKINQKKMDKIIDLYMEKGFCLSSAAYIGHSMGIHGQIHPAVFFYKLLTGKRIRINEPGSKYMPQESYDFIQNLPSNLTHWIKIYFITINISFISFFISTVTALCHKYSYIFN
;
A
#
# COMPACT_ATOMS: atom_id res chain seq x y z
N MET A 1 0.12 18.82 -27.74
CA MET A 1 -0.30 18.91 -26.32
C MET A 1 -0.21 20.36 -25.89
N ASN A 2 -1.22 20.92 -25.21
CA ASN A 2 -1.13 22.29 -24.69
C ASN A 2 -0.05 22.36 -23.59
N ARG A 3 0.61 23.51 -23.44
CA ARG A 3 1.66 23.79 -22.45
C ARG A 3 1.24 23.39 -21.04
N VAL A 4 -0.01 23.67 -20.67
CA VAL A 4 -0.57 23.30 -19.35
C VAL A 4 -0.61 21.79 -19.16
N THR A 5 -1.13 21.04 -20.12
CA THR A 5 -1.22 19.57 -20.08
C THR A 5 0.17 18.93 -20.02
N PHE A 6 1.14 19.48 -20.74
CA PHE A 6 2.54 19.02 -20.67
C PHE A 6 3.15 19.26 -19.29
N ILE A 7 2.93 20.44 -18.68
CA ILE A 7 3.40 20.73 -17.32
C ILE A 7 2.80 19.76 -16.31
N ILE A 8 1.49 19.48 -16.38
CA ILE A 8 0.80 18.51 -15.52
C ILE A 8 1.41 17.12 -15.68
N LEU A 9 1.66 16.68 -16.91
CA LEU A 9 2.27 15.38 -17.20
C LEU A 9 3.66 15.26 -16.57
N VAL A 10 4.52 16.28 -16.74
CA VAL A 10 5.89 16.28 -16.19
C VAL A 10 5.88 16.28 -14.67
N ILE A 11 5.06 17.13 -14.04
CA ILE A 11 4.96 17.21 -12.57
C ILE A 11 4.44 15.89 -11.99
N SER A 12 3.37 15.33 -12.55
CA SER A 12 2.77 14.08 -12.07
C SER A 12 3.72 12.88 -12.27
N TYR A 13 4.40 12.79 -13.41
CA TYR A 13 5.39 11.73 -13.65
C TYR A 13 6.61 11.84 -12.73
N THR A 14 7.13 13.05 -12.52
CA THR A 14 8.25 13.27 -11.60
C THR A 14 7.85 12.95 -10.16
N SER A 15 6.66 13.38 -9.75
CA SER A 15 6.10 13.08 -8.42
C SER A 15 5.93 11.58 -8.21
N PHE A 16 5.41 10.85 -9.19
CA PHE A 16 5.29 9.39 -9.15
C PHE A 16 6.63 8.73 -8.80
N ASN A 17 7.68 9.03 -9.57
CA ASN A 17 9.01 8.43 -9.36
C ASN A 17 9.58 8.79 -7.98
N LEU A 18 9.48 10.05 -7.58
CA LEU A 18 9.98 10.52 -6.29
C LEU A 18 9.29 9.79 -5.12
N PHE A 19 7.95 9.79 -5.09
CA PHE A 19 7.20 9.14 -4.01
C PHE A 19 7.35 7.61 -4.05
N LEU A 20 7.52 7.00 -5.23
CA LEU A 20 7.81 5.58 -5.35
C LEU A 20 9.14 5.23 -4.66
N ILE A 21 10.22 5.94 -4.97
CA ILE A 21 11.54 5.72 -4.36
C ILE A 21 11.47 5.92 -2.83
N ILE A 22 10.81 6.99 -2.38
CA ILE A 22 10.63 7.26 -0.94
C ILE A 22 9.87 6.11 -0.27
N SER A 23 8.79 5.60 -0.89
CA SER A 23 8.01 4.50 -0.31
C SER A 23 8.83 3.21 -0.21
N ILE A 24 9.65 2.89 -1.21
CA ILE A 24 10.55 1.73 -1.21
C ILE A 24 11.60 1.90 -0.10
N ALA A 25 12.15 3.09 0.06
CA ALA A 25 13.12 3.39 1.12
C ALA A 25 12.49 3.23 2.52
N ILE A 26 11.29 3.78 2.74
CA ILE A 26 10.56 3.64 4.01
C ILE A 26 10.36 2.17 4.35
N TYR A 27 9.88 1.36 3.40
CA TYR A 27 9.65 -0.05 3.65
C TYR A 27 10.95 -0.79 3.93
N LYS A 28 12.00 -0.56 3.12
CA LYS A 28 13.31 -1.20 3.29
C LYS A 28 13.93 -0.92 4.66
N ILE A 29 13.85 0.32 5.15
CA ILE A 29 14.34 0.70 6.48
C ILE A 29 13.55 -0.02 7.59
N ASN A 30 12.26 -0.23 7.40
CA ASN A 30 11.36 -0.82 8.39
C ASN A 30 11.06 -2.30 8.13
N GLN A 31 11.77 -2.97 7.23
CA GLN A 31 11.50 -4.35 6.84
C GLN A 31 11.52 -5.29 8.06
N LYS A 32 12.55 -5.18 8.91
CA LYS A 32 12.64 -5.95 10.16
C LYS A 32 11.46 -5.71 11.12
N LYS A 33 10.85 -4.52 11.08
CA LYS A 33 9.65 -4.25 11.88
C LYS A 33 8.43 -4.93 11.29
N MET A 34 8.31 -4.98 9.96
CA MET A 34 7.24 -5.73 9.29
C MET A 34 7.35 -7.22 9.59
N ASP A 35 8.55 -7.79 9.46
CA ASP A 35 8.81 -9.21 9.75
C ASP A 35 8.41 -9.53 11.20
N LYS A 36 8.85 -8.69 12.15
CA LYS A 36 8.46 -8.81 13.57
C LYS A 36 6.95 -8.72 13.80
N ILE A 37 6.24 -7.84 13.09
CA ILE A 37 4.77 -7.75 13.21
C ILE A 37 4.13 -9.05 12.71
N ILE A 38 4.61 -9.58 11.59
CA ILE A 38 4.11 -10.83 11.00
C ILE A 38 4.35 -12.00 11.95
N ASP A 39 5.55 -12.13 12.51
CA ASP A 39 5.89 -13.19 13.45
C ASP A 39 4.99 -13.14 14.68
N LEU A 40 4.85 -11.96 15.31
CA LEU A 40 3.98 -11.76 16.47
C LEU A 40 2.51 -12.07 16.15
N TYR A 41 2.05 -11.74 14.94
CA TYR A 41 0.69 -11.99 14.49
C TYR A 41 0.43 -13.48 14.27
N MET A 42 1.38 -14.20 13.66
CA MET A 42 1.29 -15.63 13.43
C MET A 42 1.48 -16.45 14.71
N GLU A 43 2.33 -16.02 15.64
CA GLU A 43 2.52 -16.65 16.96
C GLU A 43 1.22 -16.65 17.79
N LYS A 44 0.39 -15.62 17.62
CA LYS A 44 -0.97 -15.56 18.20
C LYS A 44 -1.98 -16.49 17.53
N GLY A 45 -1.59 -17.18 16.45
CA GLY A 45 -2.46 -18.06 15.69
C GLY A 45 -3.33 -17.33 14.65
N PHE A 46 -3.11 -16.03 14.41
CA PHE A 46 -3.88 -15.29 13.42
C PHE A 46 -3.41 -15.58 11.98
N CYS A 47 -4.36 -15.71 11.06
CA CYS A 47 -4.07 -15.99 9.67
C CYS A 47 -3.81 -14.69 8.86
N LEU A 48 -2.75 -14.72 8.05
CA LEU A 48 -2.53 -13.69 7.03
C LEU A 48 -3.50 -13.90 5.88
N SER A 49 -3.93 -12.80 5.24
CA SER A 49 -4.58 -12.93 3.93
C SER A 49 -3.59 -13.54 2.91
N SER A 50 -4.08 -14.29 1.93
CA SER A 50 -3.23 -14.92 0.90
C SER A 50 -2.31 -13.91 0.20
N ALA A 51 -2.83 -12.71 -0.11
CA ALA A 51 -2.02 -11.65 -0.69
C ALA A 51 -0.90 -11.18 0.24
N ALA A 52 -1.18 -11.00 1.53
CA ALA A 52 -0.17 -10.59 2.52
C ALA A 52 0.91 -11.68 2.70
N TYR A 53 0.51 -12.94 2.72
CA TYR A 53 1.43 -14.07 2.82
C TYR A 53 2.36 -14.17 1.61
N ILE A 54 1.80 -14.10 0.39
CA ILE A 54 2.58 -14.10 -0.86
C ILE A 54 3.47 -12.86 -0.93
N GLY A 55 2.96 -11.69 -0.52
CA GLY A 55 3.74 -10.47 -0.54
C GLY A 55 4.92 -10.51 0.42
N HIS A 56 4.75 -11.11 1.60
CA HIS A 56 5.83 -11.34 2.55
C HIS A 56 6.92 -12.26 1.97
N SER A 57 6.54 -13.37 1.30
CA SER A 57 7.52 -14.29 0.72
C SER A 57 8.32 -13.69 -0.45
N MET A 58 7.79 -12.64 -1.10
CA MET A 58 8.47 -11.89 -2.17
C MET A 58 9.37 -10.74 -1.64
N GLY A 59 9.45 -10.54 -0.32
CA GLY A 59 10.23 -9.47 0.29
C GLY A 59 9.84 -8.08 -0.25
N ILE A 60 10.83 -7.30 -0.70
CA ILE A 60 10.61 -5.93 -1.22
C ILE A 60 9.67 -5.91 -2.43
N HIS A 61 9.64 -6.95 -3.27
CA HIS A 61 8.77 -6.97 -4.45
C HIS A 61 7.28 -7.14 -4.10
N GLY A 62 6.99 -7.80 -2.99
CA GLY A 62 5.64 -8.02 -2.49
C GLY A 62 5.21 -7.07 -1.38
N GLN A 63 6.07 -6.11 -1.03
CA GLN A 63 5.97 -5.25 0.17
C GLN A 63 4.61 -4.58 0.38
N ILE A 64 3.91 -4.26 -0.71
CA ILE A 64 2.63 -3.56 -0.65
C ILE A 64 1.54 -4.40 0.01
N HIS A 65 1.55 -5.72 -0.18
CA HIS A 65 0.48 -6.58 0.30
C HIS A 65 0.44 -6.70 1.84
N PRO A 66 1.54 -7.07 2.54
CA PRO A 66 1.54 -7.09 4.00
C PRO A 66 1.33 -5.68 4.57
N ALA A 67 1.93 -4.64 3.98
CA ALA A 67 1.74 -3.26 4.44
C ALA A 67 0.28 -2.80 4.36
N VAL A 68 -0.42 -3.05 3.24
CA VAL A 68 -1.85 -2.73 3.08
C VAL A 68 -2.71 -3.55 4.04
N PHE A 69 -2.38 -4.83 4.25
CA PHE A 69 -3.09 -5.70 5.18
C PHE A 69 -3.02 -5.16 6.61
N PHE A 70 -1.82 -4.89 7.13
CA PHE A 70 -1.67 -4.35 8.48
C PHE A 70 -2.17 -2.91 8.60
N TYR A 71 -2.07 -2.10 7.55
CA TYR A 71 -2.69 -0.78 7.53
C TYR A 71 -4.21 -0.86 7.74
N LYS A 72 -4.89 -1.82 7.11
CA LYS A 72 -6.33 -2.03 7.29
C LYS A 72 -6.67 -2.46 8.71
N LEU A 73 -5.89 -3.37 9.30
CA LEU A 73 -6.07 -3.78 10.70
C LEU A 73 -5.86 -2.60 11.67
N LEU A 74 -4.79 -1.82 11.47
CA LEU A 74 -4.48 -0.62 12.27
C LEU A 74 -5.54 0.49 12.19
N THR A 75 -6.34 0.51 11.12
CA THR A 75 -7.36 1.53 10.88
C THR A 75 -8.78 1.01 11.07
N GLY A 76 -8.95 -0.24 11.51
CA GLY A 76 -10.27 -0.87 11.68
C GLY A 76 -11.03 -1.09 10.37
N LYS A 77 -10.34 -1.02 9.21
CA LYS A 77 -10.99 -1.24 7.91
C LYS A 77 -11.32 -2.72 7.74
N ARG A 78 -12.60 -3.01 7.51
CA ARG A 78 -13.10 -4.38 7.32
C ARG A 78 -12.33 -5.12 6.22
N ILE A 79 -11.73 -6.25 6.59
CA ILE A 79 -11.10 -7.18 5.67
C ILE A 79 -12.04 -8.36 5.48
N ARG A 80 -12.42 -8.63 4.23
CA ARG A 80 -13.17 -9.84 3.87
C ARG A 80 -12.21 -11.02 3.83
N ILE A 81 -12.59 -12.12 4.46
CA ILE A 81 -11.89 -13.40 4.38
C ILE A 81 -12.86 -14.44 3.82
N ASN A 82 -12.33 -15.42 3.09
CA ASN A 82 -13.09 -16.56 2.59
C ASN A 82 -12.86 -17.77 3.50
N GLU A 83 -13.08 -17.58 4.80
CA GLU A 83 -12.93 -18.65 5.79
C GLU A 83 -14.30 -19.30 6.06
N PRO A 84 -14.40 -20.64 6.11
CA PRO A 84 -15.65 -21.32 6.42
C PRO A 84 -16.03 -21.03 7.88
N GLY A 85 -16.92 -20.05 8.08
CA GLY A 85 -17.43 -19.65 9.41
C GLY A 85 -17.44 -18.14 9.67
N SER A 86 -16.66 -17.36 8.90
CA SER A 86 -16.71 -15.90 8.99
C SER A 86 -16.45 -15.23 7.64
N LYS A 87 -17.29 -14.25 7.29
CA LYS A 87 -17.11 -13.41 6.10
C LYS A 87 -16.00 -12.37 6.29
N TYR A 88 -15.64 -12.06 7.53
CA TYR A 88 -14.74 -10.96 7.87
C TYR A 88 -13.67 -11.38 8.87
N MET A 89 -12.53 -10.69 8.86
CA MET A 89 -11.48 -10.89 9.85
C MET A 89 -12.04 -10.74 11.28
N PRO A 90 -11.69 -11.63 12.23
CA PRO A 90 -12.09 -11.52 13.63
C PRO A 90 -11.62 -10.21 14.27
N GLN A 91 -12.40 -9.69 15.23
CA GLN A 91 -12.08 -8.44 15.93
C GLN A 91 -10.74 -8.52 16.69
N GLU A 92 -10.43 -9.70 17.26
CA GLU A 92 -9.18 -9.96 17.99
C GLU A 92 -7.92 -9.62 17.17
N SER A 93 -7.95 -9.84 15.86
CA SER A 93 -6.85 -9.50 14.96
C SER A 93 -6.63 -7.99 14.84
N TYR A 94 -7.71 -7.19 14.90
CA TYR A 94 -7.62 -5.73 14.89
C TYR A 94 -7.12 -5.23 16.24
N ASP A 95 -7.71 -5.70 17.33
CA ASP A 95 -7.36 -5.29 18.69
C ASP A 95 -5.89 -5.58 18.98
N PHE A 96 -5.40 -6.76 18.57
CA PHE A 96 -3.99 -7.11 18.70
C PHE A 96 -3.06 -6.12 17.99
N ILE A 97 -3.31 -5.85 16.71
CA ILE A 97 -2.47 -4.96 15.91
C ILE A 97 -2.54 -3.51 16.40
N GLN A 98 -3.71 -3.06 16.87
CA GLN A 98 -3.88 -1.71 17.41
C GLN A 98 -3.21 -1.53 18.77
N ASN A 99 -3.07 -2.59 19.56
CA ASN A 99 -2.36 -2.57 20.85
C ASN A 99 -0.83 -2.69 20.70
N LEU A 100 -0.30 -2.93 19.50
CA LEU A 100 1.15 -2.95 19.29
C LEU A 100 1.76 -1.55 19.49
N PRO A 101 3.01 -1.48 19.98
CA PRO A 101 3.72 -0.22 20.17
C PRO A 101 3.75 0.65 18.90
N SER A 102 3.45 1.94 19.04
CA SER A 102 3.43 2.89 17.91
C SER A 102 4.77 2.96 17.16
N ASN A 103 5.90 2.79 17.86
CA ASN A 103 7.22 2.76 17.23
C ASN A 103 7.38 1.60 16.21
N LEU A 104 6.57 0.55 16.34
CA LEU A 104 6.54 -0.62 15.49
C LEU A 104 5.57 -0.45 14.32
N THR A 105 4.48 0.30 14.49
CA THR A 105 3.35 0.33 13.53
C THR A 105 3.17 1.66 12.80
N HIS A 106 3.64 2.78 13.35
CA HIS A 106 3.38 4.13 12.81
C HIS A 106 3.90 4.30 11.37
N TRP A 107 5.07 3.73 11.07
CA TRP A 107 5.66 3.78 9.73
C TRP A 107 4.77 3.17 8.65
N ILE A 108 3.89 2.22 8.99
CA ILE A 108 2.96 1.59 8.04
C ILE A 108 1.97 2.61 7.50
N LYS A 109 1.49 3.54 8.34
CA LYS A 109 0.61 4.63 7.92
C LYS A 109 1.34 5.59 6.97
N ILE A 110 2.58 5.96 7.32
CA ILE A 110 3.42 6.82 6.48
C ILE A 110 3.64 6.14 5.12
N TYR A 111 4.10 4.89 5.12
CA TYR A 111 4.30 4.09 3.91
C TYR A 111 3.03 4.06 3.04
N PHE A 112 1.88 3.74 3.65
CA PHE A 112 0.60 3.65 2.94
C PHE A 112 0.23 4.98 2.27
N ILE A 113 0.41 6.11 2.96
CA ILE A 113 0.15 7.43 2.38
C ILE A 113 1.10 7.69 1.22
N THR A 114 2.41 7.49 1.41
CA THR A 114 3.44 7.74 0.39
C THR A 114 3.20 6.93 -0.89
N ILE A 115 2.91 5.62 -0.76
CA ILE A 115 2.67 4.77 -1.94
C ILE A 115 1.37 5.16 -2.67
N ASN A 116 0.33 5.60 -1.95
CA ASN A 116 -0.92 6.04 -2.59
C ASN A 116 -0.72 7.37 -3.34
N ILE A 117 0.07 8.32 -2.80
CA ILE A 117 0.43 9.55 -3.53
C ILE A 117 1.18 9.21 -4.82
N SER A 118 2.10 8.24 -4.76
CA SER A 118 2.79 7.72 -5.94
C SER A 118 1.80 7.19 -6.98
N PHE A 119 0.89 6.27 -6.61
CA PHE A 119 -0.09 5.72 -7.56
C PHE A 119 -1.07 6.75 -8.11
N ILE A 120 -1.52 7.71 -7.31
CA ILE A 120 -2.38 8.81 -7.80
C ILE A 120 -1.64 9.63 -8.85
N SER A 121 -0.36 9.94 -8.60
CA SER A 121 0.48 10.68 -9.55
C SER A 121 0.67 9.90 -10.85
N PHE A 122 0.88 8.59 -10.75
CA PHE A 122 0.94 7.70 -11.91
C PHE A 122 -0.37 7.68 -12.72
N PHE A 123 -1.51 7.61 -12.03
CA PHE A 123 -2.82 7.60 -12.67
C PHE A 123 -3.10 8.90 -13.42
N ILE A 124 -2.82 10.05 -12.80
CA ILE A 124 -2.92 11.37 -13.42
C ILE A 124 -2.02 11.44 -14.67
N SER A 125 -0.77 10.99 -14.56
CA SER A 125 0.17 10.98 -15.68
C SER A 125 -0.36 10.13 -16.85
N THR A 126 -0.86 8.92 -16.55
CA THR A 126 -1.40 7.98 -17.54
C THR A 126 -2.64 8.54 -18.22
N VAL A 127 -3.62 9.04 -17.46
CA VAL A 127 -4.84 9.64 -18.00
C VAL A 127 -4.49 10.84 -18.88
N THR A 128 -3.58 11.71 -18.44
CA THR A 128 -3.14 12.89 -19.21
C THR A 128 -2.51 12.48 -20.54
N ALA A 129 -1.62 11.48 -20.52
CA ALA A 129 -0.98 10.95 -21.73
C ALA A 129 -1.99 10.30 -22.69
N LEU A 130 -2.95 9.53 -22.16
CA LEU A 130 -4.00 8.89 -22.96
C LEU A 130 -4.94 9.94 -23.57
N CYS A 131 -5.38 10.93 -22.80
CA CYS A 131 -6.22 12.02 -23.31
C CYS A 131 -5.51 12.79 -24.43
N HIS A 132 -4.20 13.05 -24.30
CA HIS A 132 -3.43 13.67 -25.38
C HIS A 132 -3.31 12.75 -26.60
N LYS A 133 -3.05 11.45 -26.41
CA LYS A 133 -2.96 10.49 -27.50
C LYS A 133 -4.28 10.41 -28.27
N TYR A 134 -5.42 10.36 -27.59
CA TYR A 134 -6.73 10.14 -28.22
C TYR A 134 -7.50 11.43 -28.50
N SER A 135 -6.91 12.62 -28.28
CA SER A 135 -7.61 13.89 -28.50
C SER A 135 -8.05 14.12 -29.95
N TYR A 136 -7.41 13.44 -30.92
CA TYR A 136 -7.77 13.53 -32.34
C TYR A 136 -8.99 12.66 -32.74
N ILE A 137 -9.44 11.75 -31.88
CA ILE A 137 -10.61 10.88 -32.15
C ILE A 137 -11.92 11.58 -31.76
N PHE A 138 -11.85 12.54 -30.84
CA PHE A 138 -13.02 13.25 -30.29
C PHE A 138 -13.19 14.68 -30.85
N ASN A 139 -12.39 15.04 -31.86
CA ASN A 139 -12.47 16.28 -32.64
C ASN A 139 -12.79 15.93 -34.09
#